data_AF-A0A852LZV3-F1
#
_entry.id   AF-A0A852LZV3-F1
#
_cell.length_a   1.000
_cell.length_b   1.000
_cell.length_c   1.000
_cell.angle_alpha   90.00
_cell.angle_beta   90.00
_cell.angle_gamma   90.00
#
_symmetry.space_group_name_H-M   'P 1'
#
loop_
_entity.id
_entity.type
_entity.pdbx_description
1 polymer ?
#
loop_
_entity_poly.entity_id
_entity_poly.type
_entity_poly.pdbx_seq_one_letter_code
_entity_poly.pdbx_strand_id
1 'polypeptide(L)'
;MQAPPAAAERNKGPILAVLRDCVGAGEVRVLEVGAGVGFHAAHFARALPGSRWQPSDIDPAALRSISAYAEAMGVPNLLPPILLDVSQSWETWGGTQPATLDLLVSINMMHITELCCTEGLFRGAGVLLKPGGVLFTYG
;
A
#
# COMPACT_ATOMS: atom_id res chain seq x y z
N MET A 1 -3.92 13.77 -11.57
CA MET A 1 -3.45 13.35 -10.23
C MET A 1 -3.84 14.42 -9.21
N GLN A 2 -4.12 14.05 -7.96
CA GLN A 2 -4.34 14.99 -6.86
C GLN A 2 -3.00 15.38 -6.21
N ALA A 3 -2.90 16.60 -5.67
CA ALA A 3 -1.68 17.06 -5.00
C ALA A 3 -1.42 16.27 -3.70
N PRO A 4 -0.16 15.96 -3.36
CA PRO A 4 0.15 15.26 -2.12
C PRO A 4 -0.04 16.17 -0.90
N PRO A 5 -0.55 15.64 0.23
CA PRO A 5 -0.49 16.36 1.49
C PRO A 5 0.95 16.67 1.89
N ALA A 6 1.19 17.81 2.55
CA ALA A 6 2.53 18.20 3.00
C ALA A 6 3.18 17.14 3.91
N ALA A 7 2.38 16.43 4.70
CA ALA A 7 2.86 15.31 5.52
C ALA A 7 3.45 14.18 4.66
N ALA A 8 2.80 13.84 3.54
CA ALA A 8 3.25 12.79 2.62
C ALA A 8 4.59 13.16 1.97
N GLU A 9 4.79 14.42 1.61
CA GLU A 9 6.08 14.92 1.11
C GLU A 9 7.19 14.81 2.15
N ARG A 10 6.90 15.18 3.41
CA ARG A 10 7.86 15.18 4.51
C ARG A 10 8.31 13.77 4.90
N ASN A 11 7.38 12.81 4.95
CA ASN A 11 7.66 11.47 5.47
C ASN A 11 8.06 10.43 4.41
N LYS A 12 7.91 10.72 3.11
CA LYS A 12 8.27 9.76 2.02
C LYS A 12 9.71 9.23 2.12
N GLY A 13 10.67 10.10 2.42
CA GLY A 13 12.09 9.74 2.50
C GLY A 13 12.41 8.83 3.69
N PRO A 14 12.06 9.24 4.92
CA PRO A 14 12.22 8.40 6.10
C PRO A 14 11.51 7.05 6.00
N ILE A 15 10.28 7.01 5.46
CA ILE A 15 9.54 5.76 5.28
C ILE A 15 10.24 4.85 4.26
N LEU A 16 10.66 5.40 3.11
CA LEU A 16 11.37 4.64 2.09
C LEU A 16 12.68 4.03 2.63
N ALA A 17 13.38 4.75 3.51
CA ALA A 17 14.61 4.26 4.11
C ALA A 17 14.37 2.95 4.90
N VAL A 18 13.29 2.86 5.67
CA VAL A 18 12.94 1.65 6.42
C VAL A 18 12.35 0.57 5.52
N LEU A 19 11.49 0.94 4.55
CA LEU A 19 10.93 -0.02 3.60
C LEU A 19 11.99 -0.79 2.82
N ARG A 20 13.15 -0.17 2.56
CA ARG A 20 14.30 -0.83 1.91
C ARG A 20 14.86 -2.00 2.71
N ASP A 21 14.78 -1.94 4.03
CA ASP A 21 15.24 -3.03 4.91
C ASP A 21 14.22 -4.17 4.98
N CYS A 22 12.97 -3.92 4.61
CA CYS A 22 11.91 -4.92 4.55
C CYS A 22 11.87 -5.70 3.23
N VAL A 23 12.52 -5.20 2.17
CA VAL A 23 12.56 -5.88 0.87
C VAL A 23 13.79 -6.79 0.76
N GLY A 24 13.56 -8.09 0.55
CA GLY A 24 14.62 -9.07 0.36
C GLY A 24 15.20 -9.10 -1.06
N ALA A 25 16.16 -10.00 -1.28
CA ALA A 25 16.67 -10.30 -2.63
C ALA A 25 15.62 -11.11 -3.42
N GLY A 26 14.86 -10.45 -4.28
CA GLY A 26 13.87 -11.11 -5.14
C GLY A 26 12.71 -10.21 -5.53
N GLU A 27 11.72 -10.79 -6.22
CA GLU A 27 10.45 -10.13 -6.48
C GLU A 27 9.66 -10.02 -5.18
N VAL A 28 9.23 -8.81 -4.81
CA VAL A 28 8.48 -8.54 -3.57
C VAL A 28 7.04 -8.16 -3.91
N ARG A 29 6.05 -8.85 -3.35
CA ARG A 29 4.63 -8.48 -3.51
C ARG A 29 4.19 -7.59 -2.36
N VAL A 30 3.76 -6.37 -2.69
CA VAL A 30 3.34 -5.36 -1.73
C VAL A 30 1.87 -5.04 -1.95
N LEU A 31 1.07 -5.08 -0.88
CA LEU A 31 -0.26 -4.46 -0.85
C LEU A 31 -0.21 -3.20 0.02
N GLU A 32 -0.53 -2.05 -0.55
CA GLU A 32 -0.69 -0.80 0.20
C GLU A 32 -2.17 -0.54 0.45
N VAL A 33 -2.55 -0.50 1.72
CA VAL A 33 -3.93 -0.25 2.20
C VAL A 33 -4.09 1.20 2.62
N GLY A 34 -4.97 1.92 1.93
CA GLY A 34 -5.21 3.34 2.14
C GLY A 34 -4.13 4.21 1.49
N ALA A 35 -3.85 3.97 0.21
CA ALA A 35 -2.82 4.68 -0.56
C ALA A 35 -3.14 6.18 -0.79
N GLY A 36 -4.38 6.59 -0.51
CA GLY A 36 -4.86 7.95 -0.69
C GLY A 36 -4.64 8.44 -2.11
N VAL A 37 -4.08 9.63 -2.25
CA VAL A 37 -3.86 10.23 -3.58
C VAL A 37 -2.87 9.44 -4.46
N GLY A 38 -2.12 8.46 -3.92
CA GLY A 38 -1.18 7.61 -4.66
C GLY A 38 0.25 8.11 -4.76
N PHE A 39 0.58 9.22 -4.08
CA PHE A 39 1.91 9.81 -4.10
C PHE A 39 2.99 8.89 -3.51
N HIS A 40 2.70 8.29 -2.35
CA HIS A 40 3.57 7.31 -1.70
C HIS A 40 3.73 6.05 -2.53
N ALA A 41 2.62 5.48 -3.00
CA ALA A 41 2.61 4.34 -3.92
C ALA A 41 3.59 4.52 -5.10
N ALA A 42 3.48 5.64 -5.82
CA ALA A 42 4.35 5.94 -6.96
C ALA A 42 5.80 6.20 -6.53
N HIS A 43 6.02 6.87 -5.40
CA HIS A 43 7.36 7.12 -4.87
C HIS A 43 8.09 5.82 -4.51
N PHE A 44 7.42 4.93 -3.78
CA PHE A 44 8.00 3.68 -3.29
C PHE A 44 8.16 2.66 -4.41
N ALA A 45 7.15 2.46 -5.25
CA ALA A 45 7.25 1.55 -6.40
C ALA A 45 8.43 1.93 -7.32
N ARG A 46 8.61 3.23 -7.60
CA ARG A 46 9.75 3.72 -8.39
C ARG A 46 11.10 3.48 -7.71
N ALA A 47 11.16 3.61 -6.38
CA ALA A 47 12.39 3.42 -5.62
C ALA A 47 12.71 1.94 -5.33
N LEU A 48 11.73 1.06 -5.51
CA LEU A 48 11.80 -0.39 -5.25
C LEU A 48 11.41 -1.15 -6.53
N PRO A 49 12.24 -1.13 -7.59
CA PRO A 49 11.89 -1.69 -8.90
C PRO A 49 11.67 -3.21 -8.90
N GLY A 50 12.17 -3.93 -7.90
CA GLY A 50 11.92 -5.36 -7.70
C GLY A 50 10.56 -5.68 -7.06
N SER A 51 9.78 -4.67 -6.66
CA SER A 51 8.46 -4.88 -6.07
C SER A 51 7.36 -4.92 -7.14
N ARG A 52 6.32 -5.73 -6.92
CA ARG A 52 4.98 -5.54 -7.49
C ARG A 52 4.14 -4.81 -6.46
N TRP A 53 3.89 -3.53 -6.70
CA TRP A 53 3.20 -2.66 -5.78
C TRP A 53 1.72 -2.59 -6.14
N GLN A 54 0.85 -3.19 -5.32
CA GLN A 54 -0.60 -3.13 -5.45
C GLN A 54 -1.14 -2.03 -4.52
N PRO A 55 -1.48 -0.84 -5.03
CA PRO A 55 -2.14 0.18 -4.23
C PRO A 55 -3.62 -0.12 -4.09
N SER A 56 -4.21 0.32 -2.98
CA SER A 56 -5.64 0.19 -2.74
C SER A 56 -6.18 1.35 -1.90
N ASP A 57 -7.45 1.66 -2.11
CA ASP A 57 -8.16 2.65 -1.32
C ASP A 57 -9.67 2.37 -1.35
N ILE A 58 -10.40 2.92 -0.39
CA ILE A 58 -11.87 2.85 -0.35
C ILE A 58 -12.50 3.96 -1.20
N ASP A 59 -11.81 5.09 -1.41
CA ASP A 59 -12.32 6.22 -2.16
C ASP A 59 -12.07 6.05 -3.68
N PRO A 60 -13.12 5.97 -4.52
CA PRO A 60 -12.95 5.93 -5.97
C PRO A 60 -12.18 7.11 -6.56
N ALA A 61 -12.20 8.28 -5.92
CA ALA A 61 -11.40 9.43 -6.35
C ALA A 61 -9.90 9.24 -6.08
N ALA A 62 -9.54 8.58 -4.98
CA ALA A 62 -8.19 8.14 -4.68
C ALA A 62 -7.70 7.15 -5.75
N LEU A 63 -8.51 6.13 -6.11
CA LEU A 63 -8.18 5.17 -7.17
C LEU A 63 -7.85 5.87 -8.50
N ARG A 64 -8.68 6.83 -8.93
CA ARG A 64 -8.40 7.62 -10.15
C ARG A 64 -7.10 8.43 -10.03
N SER A 65 -6.81 8.97 -8.84
CA SER A 65 -5.58 9.71 -8.60
C SER A 65 -4.35 8.81 -8.68
N ILE A 66 -4.40 7.62 -8.07
CA ILE A 66 -3.33 6.62 -8.09
C ILE A 66 -3.00 6.23 -9.54
N SER A 67 -4.01 5.89 -10.35
CA SER A 67 -3.80 5.57 -11.77
C SER A 67 -3.12 6.73 -12.52
N ALA A 68 -3.57 7.97 -12.28
CA ALA A 68 -2.95 9.15 -12.90
C ALA A 68 -1.49 9.38 -12.44
N TYR A 69 -1.13 9.01 -11.21
CA TYR A 69 0.28 9.02 -10.77
C TYR A 69 1.10 7.93 -11.46
N ALA A 70 0.56 6.71 -11.57
CA ALA A 70 1.24 5.61 -12.25
C ALA A 70 1.59 5.97 -13.70
N GLU A 71 0.63 6.55 -14.43
CA GLU A 71 0.81 7.01 -15.81
C GLU A 71 1.84 8.15 -15.91
N ALA A 72 1.67 9.22 -15.13
CA ALA A 72 2.51 10.41 -15.22
C ALA A 72 3.97 10.14 -14.81
N MET A 73 4.20 9.21 -13.89
CA MET A 73 5.53 8.87 -13.37
C MET A 73 6.17 7.71 -14.13
N GLY A 74 5.44 7.04 -15.02
CA GLY A 74 5.94 5.92 -15.82
C GLY A 74 6.47 4.76 -14.98
N VAL A 75 5.74 4.38 -13.93
CA VAL A 75 6.19 3.38 -12.94
C VAL A 75 5.55 2.02 -13.26
N PRO A 76 6.23 1.12 -14.00
CA PRO A 76 5.62 -0.08 -14.57
C PRO A 76 5.28 -1.15 -13.52
N ASN A 77 5.87 -1.03 -12.33
CA ASN A 77 5.71 -1.96 -11.24
C ASN A 77 4.69 -1.47 -10.18
N LEU A 78 4.05 -0.32 -10.42
CA LEU A 78 2.85 0.12 -9.73
C LEU A 78 1.62 -0.42 -10.48
N LEU A 79 0.92 -1.36 -9.86
CA LEU A 79 -0.23 -2.03 -10.46
C LEU A 79 -1.47 -1.11 -10.46
N PRO A 80 -2.47 -1.38 -11.32
CA PRO A 80 -3.76 -0.69 -11.24
C PRO A 80 -4.37 -0.79 -9.84
N PRO A 81 -4.87 0.31 -9.27
CA PRO A 81 -5.37 0.31 -7.90
C PRO A 81 -6.65 -0.53 -7.78
N ILE A 82 -6.81 -1.19 -6.64
CA ILE A 82 -8.02 -1.97 -6.30
C ILE A 82 -8.87 -1.21 -5.29
N LEU A 83 -10.20 -1.30 -5.44
CA LEU A 83 -11.13 -0.86 -4.40
C LEU A 83 -11.02 -1.82 -3.21
N LEU A 84 -10.73 -1.28 -2.04
CA LEU A 84 -10.55 -2.07 -0.82
C LEU A 84 -11.10 -1.30 0.37
N ASP A 85 -12.11 -1.88 1.01
CA ASP A 85 -12.57 -1.47 2.33
C ASP A 85 -11.91 -2.38 3.38
N VAL A 86 -11.00 -1.83 4.16
CA VAL A 86 -10.21 -2.57 5.15
C VAL A 86 -11.06 -3.07 6.31
N SER A 87 -12.24 -2.47 6.56
CA SER A 87 -13.18 -2.93 7.59
C SER A 87 -13.90 -4.23 7.18
N GLN A 88 -13.90 -4.56 5.88
CA GLN A 88 -14.49 -5.79 5.35
C GLN A 88 -13.52 -6.96 5.41
N SER A 89 -14.07 -8.15 5.19
CA SER A 89 -13.29 -9.39 5.16
C SER A 89 -12.23 -9.37 4.05
N TRP A 90 -11.08 -9.98 4.33
CA TRP A 90 -9.91 -10.00 3.43
C TRP A 90 -10.21 -10.62 2.06
N GLU A 91 -11.22 -11.48 1.96
CA GLU A 91 -11.68 -12.11 0.72
C GLU A 91 -12.14 -11.08 -0.32
N THR A 92 -12.48 -9.86 0.12
CA THR A 92 -12.86 -8.74 -0.76
C THR A 92 -11.68 -7.95 -1.30
N TRP A 93 -10.43 -8.26 -0.89
CA TRP A 93 -9.24 -7.46 -1.18
C TRP A 93 -8.64 -7.79 -2.56
N GLY A 94 -9.44 -7.57 -3.60
CA GLY A 94 -9.01 -7.63 -5.01
C GLY A 94 -8.51 -8.99 -5.48
N GLY A 95 -8.97 -10.09 -4.87
CA GLY A 95 -8.54 -11.45 -5.21
C GLY A 95 -7.15 -11.83 -4.71
N THR A 96 -6.58 -11.03 -3.79
CA THR A 96 -5.32 -11.35 -3.12
C THR A 96 -5.44 -12.71 -2.41
N GLN A 97 -4.52 -13.62 -2.70
CA GLN A 97 -4.56 -14.98 -2.16
C GLN A 97 -3.86 -15.05 -0.79
N PRO A 98 -4.29 -15.95 0.10
CA PRO A 98 -3.61 -16.18 1.39
C PRO A 98 -2.13 -16.49 1.24
N ALA A 99 -1.33 -16.03 2.20
CA ALA A 99 0.11 -16.26 2.26
C ALA A 99 0.87 -15.95 0.95
N THR A 100 0.52 -14.84 0.27
CA THR A 100 1.18 -14.43 -0.97
C THR A 100 1.89 -13.08 -0.90
N LEU A 101 1.60 -12.24 0.10
CA LEU A 101 2.23 -10.94 0.27
C LEU A 101 3.53 -11.06 1.05
N ASP A 102 4.55 -10.34 0.59
CA ASP A 102 5.78 -10.14 1.33
C ASP A 102 5.64 -8.94 2.27
N LEU A 103 4.96 -7.89 1.81
CA LEU A 103 4.67 -6.68 2.58
C LEU A 103 3.20 -6.27 2.49
N LEU A 104 2.67 -5.85 3.64
CA LEU A 104 1.40 -5.16 3.74
C LEU A 104 1.66 -3.80 4.37
N VAL A 105 1.45 -2.72 3.62
CA VAL A 105 1.83 -1.36 3.99
C VAL A 105 0.58 -0.55 4.29
N SER A 106 0.57 0.20 5.40
CA SER A 106 -0.47 1.19 5.68
C SER A 106 0.11 2.42 6.38
N ILE A 107 -0.06 3.59 5.77
CA ILE A 107 0.59 4.84 6.19
C ILE A 107 -0.48 5.89 6.49
N ASN A 108 -0.47 6.43 7.71
CA ASN A 108 -1.40 7.42 8.25
C ASN A 108 -2.90 7.04 8.19
N MET A 109 -3.23 5.74 8.08
CA MET A 109 -4.63 5.28 8.01
C MET A 109 -5.23 5.04 9.41
N MET A 110 -4.49 4.34 10.29
CA MET A 110 -5.05 3.85 11.57
C MET A 110 -5.46 4.97 12.55
N HIS A 111 -4.81 6.13 12.51
CA HIS A 111 -5.13 7.23 13.44
C HIS A 111 -6.28 8.14 12.97
N ILE A 112 -6.72 8.00 11.71
CA ILE A 112 -7.84 8.79 11.13
C ILE A 112 -9.09 7.96 10.85
N THR A 113 -9.06 6.65 11.11
CA THR A 113 -10.15 5.72 10.81
C THR A 113 -10.75 5.11 12.07
N GLU A 114 -11.93 4.49 11.92
CA GLU A 114 -12.56 3.74 13.00
C GLU A 114 -11.73 2.52 13.41
N LEU A 115 -11.88 2.07 14.67
CA LEU A 115 -11.13 0.93 15.21
C LEU A 115 -11.29 -0.34 14.36
N CYS A 116 -12.47 -0.56 13.77
CA CYS A 116 -12.74 -1.70 12.89
C CYS A 116 -11.79 -1.77 11.68
N CYS A 117 -11.31 -0.63 11.19
CA CYS A 117 -10.33 -0.58 10.10
C CYS A 117 -8.96 -1.10 10.56
N THR A 118 -8.55 -0.76 11.79
CA THR A 118 -7.31 -1.29 12.37
C THR A 118 -7.44 -2.79 12.61
N GLU A 119 -8.56 -3.25 13.19
CA GLU A 119 -8.80 -4.69 13.39
C GLU A 119 -8.80 -5.46 12.06
N GLY A 120 -9.46 -4.92 11.03
CA GLY A 120 -9.48 -5.48 9.69
C GLY A 120 -8.10 -5.55 9.05
N LEU A 121 -7.27 -4.51 9.22
CA LEU A 121 -5.88 -4.50 8.75
C LEU A 121 -5.07 -5.66 9.36
N PHE A 122 -5.15 -5.85 10.68
CA PHE A 122 -4.43 -6.92 11.37
C PHE A 122 -4.98 -8.31 11.00
N ARG A 123 -6.30 -8.47 10.85
CA ARG A 123 -6.92 -9.72 10.38
C ARG A 123 -6.46 -10.07 8.97
N GLY A 124 -6.51 -9.11 8.05
CA GLY A 124 -6.03 -9.30 6.67
C GLY A 124 -4.54 -9.64 6.63
N ALA A 125 -3.71 -8.93 7.40
CA ALA A 125 -2.29 -9.23 7.52
C ALA A 125 -2.02 -10.67 7.99
N GLY A 126 -2.78 -11.14 8.99
CA GLY A 126 -2.66 -12.50 9.52
C GLY A 126 -2.99 -13.62 8.51
N VAL A 127 -3.72 -13.32 7.44
CA VAL A 127 -4.09 -14.29 6.39
C VAL A 127 -3.24 -14.13 5.13
N LEU A 128 -2.98 -12.88 4.72
CA LEU A 128 -2.43 -12.58 3.40
C LEU A 128 -0.89 -12.56 3.37
N LEU A 129 -0.23 -12.29 4.50
CA LEU A 129 1.22 -12.30 4.59
C LEU A 129 1.76 -13.74 4.54
N LYS A 130 2.84 -13.93 3.79
CA LYS A 130 3.66 -15.14 3.85
C LYS A 130 4.24 -15.32 5.26
N PRO A 131 4.66 -16.54 5.64
CA PRO A 131 5.57 -16.72 6.77
C PRO A 131 6.80 -15.82 6.62
N GLY A 132 7.05 -14.96 7.61
CA GLY A 132 8.13 -13.96 7.57
C GLY A 132 7.80 -12.67 6.80
N GLY A 133 6.59 -12.53 6.24
CA GLY A 133 6.10 -11.28 5.68
C GLY A 133 5.87 -10.22 6.75
N VAL A 134 5.89 -8.95 6.35
CA VAL A 134 5.86 -7.81 7.28
C VAL A 134 4.62 -6.96 7.07
N LEU A 135 3.88 -6.71 8.16
CA LEU A 135 2.94 -5.61 8.26
C LEU A 135 3.74 -4.35 8.62
N PHE A 136 3.83 -3.41 7.68
CA PHE A 136 4.50 -2.13 7.87
C PHE A 136 3.46 -1.04 8.12
N THR A 137 3.58 -0.34 9.24
CA THR A 137 2.69 0.77 9.57
C THR A 137 3.46 2.03 9.95
N TYR A 138 2.88 3.18 9.64
CA TYR A 138 3.38 4.50 10.04
C TYR A 138 2.18 5.39 10.36
N GLY A 139 2.21 6.18 11.43
CA GLY A 139 1.12 7.09 11.76
C GLY A 139 1.25 7.69 13.15
#